data_AF-A0A0A9ENN0-F1
#
_entry.id   AF-A0A0A9ENN0-F1
#
_cell.length_a   1.000
_cell.length_b   1.000
_cell.length_c   1.000
_cell.angle_alpha   90.00
_cell.angle_beta   90.00
_cell.angle_gamma   90.00
#
_symmetry.space_group_name_H-M   'P 1'
#
loop_
_entity.id
_entity.type
_entity.pdbx_description
1 polymer ?
#
loop_
_entity_poly.entity_id
_entity_poly.type
_entity_poly.pdbx_seq_one_letter_code
_entity_poly.pdbx_strand_id
1 'polypeptide(L)'
;MKTCLQNVESALPDVADGLNINFELSQVACQEGIQQLCETTAYKVIFNDLSHVLLDTLYVGSPASNRILPLLRELGPVLRVISATVHNQVRNHLITALMKASFDGFLLVLLAGGPTRAFSCHDYQIIEDDFRALRGLYLEYADGLPQELVSKASLEVKNILPLLRTDTETLIERFKQIISESYESITKSRFPMPPVPAQWNPDNPNTILRVLCYRNDEAATKFLKKTYNLPKML
;
A
#
# COMPACT_ATOMS: atom_id res chain seq x y z
N MET A 1 -57.39 1.04 54.57
CA MET A 1 -56.28 0.15 54.13
C MET A 1 -55.32 1.04 53.35
N LYS A 2 -54.11 1.45 53.76
CA LYS A 2 -53.16 1.13 54.85
C LYS A 2 -52.36 2.44 55.10
N THR A 3 -52.41 3.04 56.30
CA THR A 3 -51.33 3.08 57.32
C THR A 3 -49.95 3.52 56.79
N CYS A 4 -49.57 4.78 57.03
CA CYS A 4 -48.69 5.22 58.13
C CYS A 4 -47.23 4.77 57.97
N LEU A 5 -46.36 5.69 57.55
CA LEU A 5 -44.90 5.55 57.64
C LEU A 5 -44.44 6.27 58.91
N GLN A 6 -44.31 5.52 60.00
CA GLN A 6 -43.46 5.86 61.14
C GLN A 6 -42.35 4.81 61.19
N ASN A 7 -41.11 5.31 61.15
CA ASN A 7 -39.87 4.86 61.79
C ASN A 7 -39.62 3.35 61.95
N VAL A 8 -38.42 2.90 61.55
CA VAL A 8 -37.37 2.38 62.46
C VAL A 8 -36.23 1.79 61.61
N GLU A 9 -35.03 2.24 61.98
CA GLU A 9 -33.69 1.69 61.79
C GLU A 9 -33.54 0.26 61.23
N SER A 10 -32.57 0.11 60.34
CA SER A 10 -31.42 -0.82 60.42
C SER A 10 -31.07 -1.41 59.06
N ALA A 11 -29.99 -0.87 58.49
CA ALA A 11 -28.92 -1.57 57.78
C ALA A 11 -28.20 -0.53 56.91
N LEU A 12 -27.04 -0.09 57.37
CA LEU A 12 -26.04 0.52 56.50
C LEU A 12 -25.79 -0.45 55.34
N PRO A 13 -26.00 -0.08 54.06
CA PRO A 13 -25.32 -0.75 52.98
C PRO A 13 -23.88 -0.27 53.05
N ASP A 14 -23.04 -1.21 53.48
CA ASP A 14 -21.61 -1.30 53.26
C ASP A 14 -21.08 -0.28 52.25
N VAL A 15 -20.36 0.73 52.75
CA VAL A 15 -19.54 1.64 51.93
C VAL A 15 -18.30 0.85 51.52
N ALA A 16 -18.50 -0.14 50.67
CA ALA A 16 -17.46 -1.00 50.13
C ALA A 16 -17.80 -1.48 48.72
N ASP A 17 -18.57 -0.70 47.95
CA ASP A 17 -18.53 -0.85 46.49
C ASP A 17 -17.51 0.16 45.97
N GLY A 18 -16.24 -0.28 46.05
CA GLY A 18 -15.11 0.47 45.51
C GLY A 18 -15.42 0.81 44.05
N LEU A 19 -15.35 2.10 43.71
CA LEU A 19 -15.48 2.61 42.36
C LEU A 19 -14.69 1.72 41.40
N ASN A 20 -15.36 0.79 40.71
CA ASN A 20 -14.77 -0.04 39.69
C ASN A 20 -14.64 0.83 38.44
N ILE A 21 -13.65 1.74 38.47
CA ILE A 21 -13.37 2.65 37.36
C ILE A 21 -12.76 1.81 36.25
N ASN A 22 -13.58 1.45 35.27
CA ASN A 22 -13.18 0.67 34.11
C ASN A 22 -12.69 1.61 32.99
N PHE A 23 -11.41 1.49 32.61
CA PHE A 23 -10.77 2.29 31.55
C PHE A 23 -10.68 1.54 30.21
N GLU A 24 -11.40 0.44 30.03
CA GLU A 24 -11.39 -0.36 28.78
C GLU A 24 -11.59 0.50 27.53
N LEU A 25 -12.59 1.38 27.52
CA LEU A 25 -12.85 2.26 26.38
C LEU A 25 -11.69 3.23 26.13
N SER A 26 -11.08 3.77 27.18
CA SER A 26 -9.90 4.64 27.07
C SER A 26 -8.69 3.88 26.53
N GLN A 27 -8.50 2.63 26.94
CA GLN A 27 -7.40 1.79 26.47
C GLN A 27 -7.54 1.48 24.98
N VAL A 28 -8.74 1.07 24.53
CA VAL A 28 -9.01 0.82 23.11
C VAL A 28 -8.80 2.09 22.29
N ALA A 29 -9.36 3.23 22.72
CA ALA A 29 -9.17 4.50 22.04
C ALA A 29 -7.69 4.92 21.96
N CYS A 30 -6.90 4.68 23.00
CA CYS A 30 -5.45 4.92 22.98
C CYS A 30 -4.73 4.02 21.96
N GLN A 31 -5.10 2.74 21.86
CA GLN A 31 -4.51 1.83 20.88
C GLN A 31 -4.84 2.25 19.44
N GLU A 32 -6.09 2.63 19.17
CA GLU A 32 -6.51 3.18 17.89
C GLU A 32 -5.76 4.47 17.55
N GLY A 33 -5.62 5.37 18.52
CA GLY A 33 -4.86 6.62 18.36
C GLY A 33 -3.39 6.36 18.02
N ILE A 34 -2.75 5.38 18.69
CA ILE A 34 -1.37 4.97 18.37
C ILE A 34 -1.29 4.45 16.92
N GLN A 35 -2.23 3.61 16.50
CA GLN A 35 -2.26 3.07 15.13
C GLN A 35 -2.39 4.20 14.10
N GLN A 36 -3.37 5.09 14.27
CA GLN A 36 -3.61 6.20 13.35
C GLN A 36 -2.42 7.16 13.26
N LEU A 37 -1.77 7.46 14.39
CA LEU A 37 -0.57 8.29 14.41
C LEU A 37 0.60 7.61 13.71
N CYS A 38 0.78 6.29 13.90
CA CYS A 38 1.81 5.52 13.20
C CYS A 38 1.59 5.53 11.69
N GLU A 39 0.37 5.24 11.24
CA GLU A 39 -0.01 5.25 9.83
C GLU A 39 0.16 6.66 9.24
N THR A 40 -0.46 7.68 9.84
CA THR A 40 -0.35 9.07 9.36
C THR A 40 1.11 9.52 9.25
N THR A 41 1.92 9.22 10.25
CA THR A 41 3.35 9.56 10.24
C THR A 41 4.09 8.84 9.13
N ALA A 42 3.86 7.54 8.97
CA ALA A 42 4.47 6.73 7.92
C ALA A 42 4.14 7.25 6.51
N TYR A 43 2.85 7.49 6.22
CA TYR A 43 2.45 8.00 4.90
C TYR A 43 2.95 9.43 4.66
N LYS A 44 3.00 10.29 5.68
CA LYS A 44 3.67 11.61 5.54
C LYS A 44 5.14 11.45 5.17
N VAL A 45 5.87 10.58 5.87
CA VAL A 45 7.29 10.36 5.57
C VAL A 45 7.49 9.89 4.14
N ILE A 46 6.73 8.87 3.70
CA ILE A 46 6.90 8.29 2.36
C ILE A 46 6.44 9.24 1.24
N PHE A 47 5.25 9.84 1.36
CA PHE A 47 4.62 10.57 0.26
C PHE A 47 4.84 12.07 0.30
N ASN A 48 5.30 12.64 1.42
CA ASN A 48 5.65 14.06 1.51
C ASN A 48 7.16 14.24 1.69
N ASP A 49 7.75 13.64 2.72
CA ASP A 49 9.15 13.93 3.07
C ASP A 49 10.13 13.26 2.07
N LEU A 50 9.82 12.05 1.61
CA LEU A 50 10.61 11.27 0.65
C LEU A 50 10.04 11.29 -0.78
N SER A 51 9.09 12.18 -1.07
CA SER A 51 8.44 12.29 -2.38
C SER A 51 9.45 12.52 -3.51
N HIS A 52 10.48 13.31 -3.27
CA HIS A 52 11.50 13.65 -4.26
C HIS A 52 12.32 12.43 -4.73
N VAL A 53 12.63 11.50 -3.84
CA VAL A 53 13.32 10.24 -4.21
C VAL A 53 12.36 9.16 -4.68
N LEU A 54 11.11 9.15 -4.17
CA LEU A 54 10.11 8.16 -4.54
C LEU A 54 9.34 8.53 -5.82
N LEU A 55 8.61 9.63 -5.82
CA LEU A 55 7.70 10.05 -6.88
C LEU A 55 8.38 10.87 -7.97
N ASP A 56 9.41 11.65 -7.64
CA ASP A 56 10.06 12.52 -8.64
C ASP A 56 11.25 11.83 -9.32
N THR A 57 11.82 10.79 -8.70
CA THR A 57 13.05 10.14 -9.20
C THR A 57 12.87 8.68 -9.59
N LEU A 58 12.31 7.82 -8.73
CA LEU A 58 12.31 6.37 -8.94
C LEU A 58 11.73 5.98 -10.32
N TYR A 59 12.57 5.35 -11.15
CA TYR A 59 12.29 4.89 -12.52
C TYR A 59 11.92 5.97 -13.55
N VAL A 60 12.06 7.26 -13.22
CA VAL A 60 11.89 8.32 -14.21
C VAL A 60 12.89 8.13 -15.34
N GLY A 61 12.42 8.19 -16.59
CA GLY A 61 13.23 7.92 -17.78
C GLY A 61 13.52 6.43 -18.01
N SER A 62 14.16 5.74 -17.06
CA SER A 62 14.44 4.30 -17.16
C SER A 62 14.68 3.65 -15.79
N PRO A 63 14.19 2.42 -15.57
CA PRO A 63 14.49 1.63 -14.38
C PRO A 63 15.98 1.43 -14.14
N ALA A 64 16.79 1.27 -15.20
CA ALA A 64 18.23 1.04 -15.06
C ALA A 64 18.99 2.28 -14.55
N SER A 65 18.49 3.48 -14.83
CA SER A 65 19.16 4.74 -14.48
C SER A 65 18.76 5.26 -13.11
N ASN A 66 17.45 5.28 -12.83
CA ASN A 66 16.91 5.84 -11.59
C ASN A 66 16.37 4.74 -10.69
N ARG A 67 17.30 4.03 -10.05
CA ARG A 67 17.04 2.87 -9.18
C ARG A 67 16.51 3.27 -7.80
N ILE A 68 16.09 2.29 -6.99
CA ILE A 68 15.58 2.50 -5.63
C ILE A 68 16.62 2.97 -4.60
N LEU A 69 17.91 2.88 -4.92
CA LEU A 69 18.99 3.14 -3.98
C LEU A 69 18.92 4.50 -3.25
N PRO A 70 18.57 5.65 -3.89
CA PRO A 70 18.39 6.92 -3.19
C PRO A 70 17.32 6.86 -2.10
N LEU A 71 16.16 6.24 -2.38
CA LEU A 71 15.11 6.04 -1.39
C LEU A 71 15.60 5.22 -0.19
N LEU A 72 16.34 4.13 -0.43
CA LEU A 72 16.89 3.30 0.65
C LEU A 72 17.90 4.06 1.52
N ARG A 73 18.72 4.91 0.90
CA ARG A 73 19.71 5.75 1.61
C ARG A 73 19.06 6.75 2.54
N GLU A 74 17.86 7.25 2.22
CA GLU A 74 17.13 8.20 3.06
C GLU A 74 16.22 7.52 4.08
N LEU A 75 15.66 6.35 3.75
CA LEU A 75 14.91 5.54 4.70
C LEU A 75 15.76 5.04 5.88
N GLY A 76 17.03 4.68 5.64
CA GLY A 76 17.94 4.22 6.70
C GLY A 76 18.08 5.21 7.89
N PRO A 77 18.45 6.48 7.65
CA PRO A 77 18.44 7.53 8.67
C PRO A 77 17.08 7.70 9.37
N VAL A 78 15.96 7.68 8.62
CA VAL A 78 14.61 7.78 9.20
C VAL A 78 14.37 6.66 10.21
N LEU A 79 14.68 5.42 9.82
CA LEU A 79 14.57 4.27 10.70
C LEU A 79 15.43 4.45 11.96
N ARG A 80 16.68 4.91 11.82
CA ARG A 80 17.58 5.20 12.95
C ARG A 80 17.00 6.22 13.92
N VAL A 81 16.41 7.30 13.41
CA VAL A 81 15.75 8.30 14.24
C VAL A 81 14.58 7.67 15.00
N ILE A 82 13.73 6.91 14.32
CA ILE A 82 12.59 6.21 14.96
C ILE A 82 13.09 5.29 16.08
N SER A 83 14.14 4.52 15.87
CA SER A 83 14.68 3.65 16.92
C SER A 83 15.33 4.40 18.08
N ALA A 84 15.89 5.58 17.84
CA ALA A 84 16.52 6.38 18.89
C ALA A 84 15.50 7.13 19.74
N THR A 85 14.38 7.58 19.16
CA THR A 85 13.45 8.52 19.81
C THR A 85 12.11 7.92 20.20
N VAL A 86 11.63 6.89 19.50
CA VAL A 86 10.31 6.32 19.74
C VAL A 86 10.37 5.22 20.80
N HIS A 87 9.43 5.29 21.74
CA HIS A 87 9.25 4.30 22.81
C HIS A 87 9.10 2.88 22.25
N ASN A 88 9.73 1.90 22.91
CA ASN A 88 9.82 0.52 22.44
C ASN A 88 8.45 -0.12 22.11
N GLN A 89 7.41 0.17 22.88
CA GLN A 89 6.05 -0.34 22.65
C GLN A 89 5.41 0.16 21.34
N VAL A 90 5.80 1.34 20.85
CA VAL A 90 5.22 1.97 19.65
C VAL A 90 6.15 1.83 18.44
N ARG A 91 7.45 1.72 18.67
CA ARG A 91 8.48 1.67 17.62
C ARG A 91 8.17 0.67 16.51
N ASN A 92 7.84 -0.58 16.87
CA ASN A 92 7.56 -1.61 15.87
C ASN A 92 6.27 -1.34 15.09
N HIS A 93 5.28 -0.69 15.70
CA HIS A 93 4.06 -0.25 15.02
C HIS A 93 4.39 0.80 13.96
N LEU A 94 5.21 1.80 14.31
CA LEU A 94 5.61 2.86 13.37
C LEU A 94 6.51 2.32 12.25
N ILE A 95 7.49 1.46 12.54
CA ILE A 95 8.34 0.84 11.52
C ILE A 95 7.49 -0.05 10.59
N THR A 96 6.53 -0.79 11.13
CA THR A 96 5.59 -1.59 10.33
C THR A 96 4.73 -0.72 9.42
N ALA A 97 4.22 0.40 9.92
CA ALA A 97 3.46 1.37 9.12
C ALA A 97 4.34 1.97 8.01
N LEU A 98 5.58 2.34 8.33
CA LEU A 98 6.54 2.87 7.35
C LEU A 98 6.87 1.85 6.25
N MET A 99 7.05 0.58 6.61
CA MET A 99 7.24 -0.51 5.66
C MET A 99 6.05 -0.62 4.71
N LYS A 100 4.83 -0.71 5.24
CA LYS A 100 3.60 -0.80 4.42
C LYS A 100 3.47 0.41 3.49
N ALA A 101 3.62 1.63 4.01
CA ALA A 101 3.58 2.84 3.21
C ALA A 101 4.65 2.85 2.10
N SER A 102 5.86 2.33 2.35
CA SER A 102 6.91 2.22 1.32
C SER A 102 6.55 1.23 0.21
N PHE A 103 5.86 0.14 0.53
CA PHE A 103 5.39 -0.85 -0.45
C PHE A 103 4.24 -0.29 -1.30
N ASP A 104 3.32 0.46 -0.69
CA ASP A 104 2.27 1.19 -1.39
C ASP A 104 2.86 2.26 -2.31
N GLY A 105 3.87 2.99 -1.84
CA GLY A 105 4.61 3.97 -2.63
C GLY A 105 5.30 3.33 -3.84
N PHE A 106 5.90 2.16 -3.65
CA PHE A 106 6.49 1.39 -4.74
C PHE A 106 5.45 0.95 -5.78
N LEU A 107 4.28 0.46 -5.34
CA LEU A 107 3.17 0.12 -6.24
C LEU A 107 2.61 1.33 -6.96
N LEU A 108 2.48 2.46 -6.26
CA LEU A 108 2.04 3.71 -6.87
C LEU A 108 2.99 4.12 -8.01
N VAL A 109 4.30 4.03 -7.81
CA VAL A 109 5.29 4.33 -8.85
C VAL A 109 5.12 3.42 -10.07
N LEU A 110 4.86 2.12 -9.86
CA LEU A 110 4.71 1.14 -10.96
C LEU A 110 3.39 1.26 -11.73
N LEU A 111 2.29 1.58 -11.05
CA LEU A 111 0.93 1.49 -11.63
C LEU A 111 0.27 2.85 -11.85
N ALA A 112 0.83 3.91 -11.27
CA ALA A 112 0.24 5.25 -11.24
C ALA A 112 1.28 6.39 -11.13
N GLY A 113 2.56 6.13 -11.43
CA GLY A 113 3.65 7.09 -11.26
C GLY A 113 3.70 8.24 -12.29
N GLY A 114 2.75 8.36 -13.20
CA GLY A 114 2.72 9.41 -14.22
C GLY A 114 3.57 9.12 -15.47
N PRO A 115 3.50 9.99 -16.49
CA PRO A 115 3.94 9.67 -17.86
C PRO A 115 5.46 9.64 -18.06
N THR A 116 6.25 10.00 -17.04
CA THR A 116 7.72 10.03 -17.11
C THR A 116 8.37 8.67 -16.91
N ARG A 117 7.55 7.61 -16.78
CA ARG A 117 7.97 6.24 -16.52
C ARG A 117 7.41 5.34 -17.61
N ALA A 118 8.25 4.43 -18.09
CA ALA A 118 7.83 3.38 -19.01
C ALA A 118 8.71 2.14 -18.79
N PHE A 119 8.12 0.96 -18.89
CA PHE A 119 8.73 -0.32 -18.55
C PHE A 119 8.67 -1.30 -19.72
N SER A 120 9.73 -2.07 -19.91
CA SER A 120 9.77 -3.22 -20.80
C SER A 120 9.78 -4.53 -19.98
N CYS A 121 9.59 -5.68 -20.64
CA CYS A 121 9.70 -6.97 -19.94
C CYS A 121 11.11 -7.25 -19.40
N HIS A 122 12.14 -6.64 -20.01
CA HIS A 122 13.54 -6.79 -19.59
C HIS A 122 13.84 -6.06 -18.28
N ASP A 123 13.05 -5.04 -17.93
CA ASP A 123 13.21 -4.28 -16.68
C ASP A 123 12.73 -5.05 -15.45
N TYR A 124 12.04 -6.18 -15.63
CA TYR A 124 11.51 -6.99 -14.53
C TYR A 124 12.56 -7.31 -13.47
N GLN A 125 13.75 -7.78 -13.87
CA GLN A 125 14.76 -8.20 -12.90
C GLN A 125 15.26 -7.03 -12.07
N ILE A 126 15.44 -5.86 -12.70
CA ILE A 126 15.84 -4.62 -12.03
C ILE A 126 14.81 -4.23 -10.97
N ILE A 127 13.53 -4.29 -11.32
CA ILE A 127 12.42 -3.90 -10.44
C ILE A 127 12.26 -4.92 -9.30
N GLU A 128 12.41 -6.21 -9.58
CA GLU A 128 12.34 -7.28 -8.57
C GLU A 128 13.51 -7.19 -7.58
N ASP A 129 14.72 -6.90 -8.07
CA ASP A 129 15.90 -6.71 -7.24
C ASP A 129 15.76 -5.47 -6.34
N ASP A 130 15.23 -4.38 -6.89
CA ASP A 130 14.95 -3.16 -6.13
C ASP A 130 13.91 -3.41 -5.04
N PHE A 131 12.84 -4.15 -5.33
CA PHE A 131 11.88 -4.54 -4.32
C PHE A 131 12.48 -5.48 -3.26
N ARG A 132 13.38 -6.39 -3.67
CA ARG A 132 14.12 -7.26 -2.74
C ARG A 132 14.98 -6.43 -1.78
N ALA A 133 15.66 -5.39 -2.28
CA ALA A 133 16.47 -4.50 -1.47
C ALA A 133 15.60 -3.67 -0.49
N LEU A 134 14.46 -3.13 -0.94
CA LEU A 134 13.51 -2.44 -0.07
C LEU A 134 12.99 -3.34 1.05
N ARG A 135 12.64 -4.59 0.72
CA ARG A 135 12.22 -5.58 1.71
C ARG A 135 13.36 -5.93 2.69
N GLY A 136 14.58 -6.09 2.16
CA GLY A 136 15.79 -6.39 2.94
C GLY A 136 16.06 -5.34 4.01
N LEU A 137 15.87 -4.05 3.68
CA LEU A 137 16.03 -2.95 4.62
C LEU A 137 15.25 -3.17 5.93
N TYR A 138 13.99 -3.61 5.85
CA TYR A 138 13.15 -3.83 7.04
C TYR A 138 13.43 -5.15 7.76
N LEU A 139 14.00 -6.15 7.08
CA LEU A 139 14.40 -7.42 7.67
C LEU A 139 15.73 -7.29 8.44
N GLU A 140 16.62 -6.43 7.97
CA GLU A 140 17.97 -6.26 8.52
C GLU A 140 18.06 -5.15 9.58
N TYR A 141 17.03 -4.32 9.71
CA TYR A 141 17.05 -3.15 10.57
C TYR A 141 16.78 -3.46 12.06
N ALA A 142 17.77 -3.24 12.94
CA ALA A 142 17.67 -3.24 14.41
C ALA A 142 16.87 -4.44 14.99
N ASP A 143 17.44 -5.64 14.88
CA ASP A 143 16.85 -6.97 15.12
C ASP A 143 15.76 -7.39 14.13
N GLY A 144 15.39 -6.51 13.19
CA GLY A 144 14.50 -6.78 12.08
C GLY A 144 13.03 -6.81 12.48
N LEU A 145 12.14 -6.49 11.54
CA LEU A 145 10.74 -6.87 11.68
C LEU A 145 10.60 -8.39 11.51
N PRO A 146 9.62 -9.04 12.18
CA PRO A 146 9.37 -10.46 12.00
C PRO A 146 9.19 -10.82 10.52
N GLN A 147 9.90 -11.85 10.04
CA GLN A 147 9.90 -12.23 8.62
C GLN A 147 8.50 -12.52 8.09
N GLU A 148 7.62 -13.11 8.90
CA GLU A 148 6.23 -13.37 8.55
C GLU A 148 5.45 -12.07 8.31
N LEU A 149 5.65 -11.07 9.17
CA LEU A 149 5.01 -9.76 9.05
C LEU A 149 5.44 -9.04 7.77
N VAL A 150 6.74 -9.04 7.47
CA VAL A 150 7.28 -8.48 6.22
C VAL A 150 6.74 -9.26 5.01
N SER A 151 6.70 -10.59 5.10
CA SER A 151 6.21 -11.45 4.03
C SER A 151 4.75 -11.18 3.71
N LYS A 152 3.90 -11.05 4.74
CA LYS A 152 2.47 -10.72 4.59
C LYS A 152 2.27 -9.34 3.96
N ALA A 153 2.98 -8.32 4.45
CA ALA A 153 2.89 -6.97 3.89
C ALA A 153 3.39 -6.90 2.44
N SER A 154 4.38 -7.73 2.06
CA SER A 154 4.93 -7.76 0.71
C SER A 154 4.05 -8.46 -0.34
N LEU A 155 2.95 -9.10 0.07
CA LEU A 155 2.19 -10.02 -0.79
C LEU A 155 1.61 -9.31 -2.01
N GLU A 156 1.04 -8.12 -1.82
CA GLU A 156 0.44 -7.34 -2.91
C GLU A 156 1.48 -7.03 -4.00
N VAL A 157 2.65 -6.48 -3.60
CA VAL A 157 3.76 -6.22 -4.53
C VAL A 157 4.21 -7.48 -5.25
N LYS A 158 4.41 -8.59 -4.51
CA LYS A 158 4.82 -9.88 -5.08
C LYS A 158 3.81 -10.44 -6.08
N ASN A 159 2.52 -10.19 -5.88
CA ASN A 159 1.48 -10.62 -6.80
C ASN A 159 1.42 -9.77 -8.08
N ILE A 160 1.83 -8.49 -8.00
CA ILE A 160 1.86 -7.58 -9.14
C ILE A 160 3.12 -7.77 -10.00
N LEU A 161 4.29 -7.96 -9.39
CA LEU A 161 5.57 -8.07 -10.12
C LEU A 161 5.55 -9.03 -11.32
N PRO A 162 4.93 -10.24 -11.24
CA PRO A 162 4.85 -11.15 -12.37
C PRO A 162 4.18 -10.55 -13.62
N LEU A 163 3.25 -9.60 -13.48
CA LEU A 163 2.65 -8.92 -14.63
C LEU A 163 3.68 -8.10 -15.42
N LEU A 164 4.74 -7.62 -14.77
CA LEU A 164 5.75 -6.80 -15.42
C LEU A 164 6.64 -7.60 -16.38
N ARG A 165 6.80 -8.91 -16.17
CA ARG A 165 7.50 -9.82 -17.09
C ARG A 165 6.60 -10.50 -18.12
N THR A 166 5.29 -10.55 -17.89
CA THR A 166 4.34 -11.13 -18.85
C THR A 166 4.41 -10.36 -20.17
N ASP A 167 4.43 -11.08 -21.28
CA ASP A 167 4.43 -10.48 -22.60
C ASP A 167 3.12 -9.71 -22.86
N THR A 168 3.23 -8.71 -23.72
CA THR A 168 2.15 -7.74 -23.93
C THR A 168 0.92 -8.36 -24.58
N GLU A 169 1.06 -9.33 -25.47
CA GLU A 169 -0.09 -9.99 -26.10
C GLU A 169 -0.87 -10.82 -25.08
N THR A 170 -0.18 -11.60 -24.25
CA THR A 170 -0.82 -12.33 -23.14
C THR A 170 -1.54 -11.38 -22.16
N LEU A 171 -0.94 -10.24 -21.82
CA LEU A 171 -1.60 -9.24 -20.96
C LEU A 171 -2.87 -8.67 -21.62
N ILE A 172 -2.83 -8.40 -22.92
CA ILE A 172 -3.98 -7.91 -23.70
C ILE A 172 -5.09 -8.96 -23.73
N GLU A 173 -4.77 -10.22 -23.99
CA GLU A 173 -5.75 -11.32 -24.00
C GLU A 173 -6.40 -11.50 -22.63
N ARG A 174 -5.60 -11.53 -21.56
CA ARG A 174 -6.10 -11.62 -20.19
C ARG A 174 -7.00 -10.44 -19.83
N PHE A 175 -6.62 -9.22 -20.20
CA PHE A 175 -7.46 -8.04 -20.01
C PHE A 175 -8.81 -8.19 -20.72
N LYS A 176 -8.81 -8.56 -22.00
CA LYS A 176 -10.03 -8.75 -22.82
C LYS A 176 -10.96 -9.79 -22.23
N GLN A 177 -10.40 -10.90 -21.73
CA GLN A 177 -11.18 -11.95 -21.09
C GLN A 177 -11.89 -11.43 -19.84
N ILE A 178 -11.13 -10.91 -18.88
CA ILE A 178 -11.64 -10.48 -17.57
C ILE A 178 -12.68 -9.37 -17.72
N ILE A 179 -12.42 -8.40 -18.61
CA ILE A 179 -13.37 -7.29 -18.81
C ILE A 179 -14.63 -7.74 -19.53
N SER A 180 -14.57 -8.74 -20.41
CA SER A 180 -15.77 -9.29 -21.07
C SER A 180 -16.64 -10.09 -20.11
N GLU A 181 -16.01 -10.81 -19.17
CA GLU A 181 -16.72 -11.53 -18.10
C GLU A 181 -17.36 -10.57 -17.09
N SER A 182 -16.73 -9.42 -16.83
CA SER A 182 -17.20 -8.43 -15.86
C SER A 182 -18.30 -7.49 -16.41
N TYR A 183 -18.44 -7.38 -17.73
CA TYR A 183 -19.38 -6.45 -18.36
C TYR A 183 -20.12 -7.15 -19.51
N GLU A 184 -21.37 -7.52 -19.27
CA GLU A 184 -22.21 -8.37 -20.14
C GLU A 184 -22.55 -7.79 -21.53
N SER A 185 -22.19 -6.53 -21.81
CA SER A 185 -22.52 -5.84 -23.06
C SER A 185 -21.31 -5.06 -23.61
N ILE A 186 -20.35 -5.80 -24.18
CA ILE A 186 -19.19 -5.20 -24.83
C ILE A 186 -19.21 -5.52 -26.32
N THR A 187 -19.29 -4.48 -27.15
CA THR A 187 -18.84 -4.59 -28.54
C THR A 187 -17.32 -4.77 -28.52
N LYS A 188 -16.78 -5.78 -29.21
CA LYS A 188 -15.36 -6.22 -29.17
C LYS A 188 -14.31 -5.10 -29.39
N SER A 189 -14.73 -3.91 -29.81
CA SER A 189 -13.88 -2.74 -30.09
C SER A 189 -13.91 -1.64 -29.02
N ARG A 190 -14.81 -1.68 -28.02
CA ARG A 190 -14.94 -0.62 -27.00
C ARG A 190 -15.13 -1.22 -25.62
N PHE A 191 -14.01 -1.42 -24.93
CA PHE A 191 -14.02 -1.81 -23.52
C PHE A 191 -14.29 -0.57 -22.64
N PRO A 192 -15.15 -0.67 -21.60
CA PRO A 192 -15.32 0.42 -20.65
C PRO A 192 -14.03 0.70 -19.88
N MET A 193 -13.94 1.86 -19.24
CA MET A 193 -12.87 2.12 -18.28
C MET A 193 -13.17 1.35 -16.99
N PRO A 194 -12.34 0.37 -16.58
CA PRO A 194 -12.57 -0.36 -15.34
C PRO A 194 -12.34 0.57 -14.14
N PRO A 195 -13.11 0.45 -13.04
CA PRO A 195 -12.93 1.26 -11.85
C PRO A 195 -11.57 0.98 -11.20
N VAL A 196 -10.98 1.98 -10.53
CA VAL A 196 -9.75 1.80 -9.76
C VAL A 196 -10.08 0.97 -8.52
N PRO A 197 -9.40 -0.17 -8.30
CA PRO A 197 -9.69 -1.01 -7.14
C PRO A 197 -9.11 -0.39 -5.86
N ALA A 198 -9.66 -0.79 -4.71
CA ALA A 198 -9.10 -0.39 -3.41
C ALA A 198 -7.72 -1.03 -3.12
N GLN A 199 -7.48 -2.22 -3.69
CA GLN A 199 -6.21 -2.95 -3.62
C GLN A 199 -5.85 -3.47 -5.00
N TRP A 200 -4.56 -3.48 -5.33
CA TRP A 200 -4.05 -4.01 -6.57
C TRP A 200 -4.15 -5.52 -6.58
N ASN A 201 -4.64 -6.07 -7.68
CA ASN A 201 -4.79 -7.51 -7.85
C ASN A 201 -4.45 -7.88 -9.30
N PRO A 202 -3.61 -8.91 -9.54
CA PRO A 202 -3.23 -9.29 -10.89
C PRO A 202 -4.39 -9.75 -11.80
N ASP A 203 -5.52 -10.14 -11.22
CA ASP A 203 -6.77 -10.52 -11.90
C ASP A 203 -7.77 -9.35 -12.02
N ASN A 204 -7.42 -8.15 -11.57
CA ASN A 204 -8.27 -6.98 -11.74
C ASN A 204 -8.00 -6.29 -13.08
N PRO A 205 -9.03 -5.97 -13.90
CA PRO A 205 -8.83 -5.40 -15.23
C PRO A 205 -8.17 -4.01 -15.20
N ASN A 206 -8.41 -3.19 -14.17
CA ASN A 206 -7.74 -1.88 -14.03
C ASN A 206 -6.25 -2.04 -13.73
N THR A 207 -5.87 -3.06 -12.96
CA THR A 207 -4.46 -3.34 -12.66
C THR A 207 -3.70 -3.75 -13.92
N ILE A 208 -4.26 -4.68 -14.72
CA ILE A 208 -3.66 -5.09 -15.99
C ILE A 208 -3.61 -3.90 -16.97
N LEU A 209 -4.69 -3.12 -17.05
CA LEU A 209 -4.74 -1.91 -17.88
C LEU A 209 -3.62 -0.93 -17.53
N ARG A 210 -3.37 -0.70 -16.23
CA ARG A 210 -2.26 0.15 -15.79
C ARG A 210 -0.92 -0.41 -16.22
N VAL A 211 -0.65 -1.70 -16.04
CA VAL A 211 0.60 -2.31 -16.53
C VAL A 211 0.76 -2.09 -18.05
N LEU A 212 -0.31 -2.24 -18.83
CA LEU A 212 -0.30 -1.93 -20.27
C LEU A 212 -0.03 -0.45 -20.56
N CYS A 213 -0.58 0.48 -19.78
CA CYS A 213 -0.35 1.92 -19.94
C CYS A 213 1.12 2.31 -19.73
N TYR A 214 1.84 1.63 -18.84
CA TYR A 214 3.27 1.88 -18.62
C TYR A 214 4.17 1.00 -19.51
N ARG A 215 3.62 0.14 -20.35
CA ARG A 215 4.40 -0.74 -21.21
C ARG A 215 5.00 0.02 -22.39
N ASN A 216 6.33 0.02 -22.50
CA ASN A 216 7.06 0.69 -23.57
C ASN A 216 7.20 -0.20 -24.82
N ASP A 217 6.08 -0.55 -25.45
CA ASP A 217 6.12 -1.23 -26.74
C ASP A 217 4.96 -0.84 -27.67
N GLU A 218 5.10 -1.24 -28.94
CA GLU A 218 4.16 -0.88 -30.00
C GLU A 218 2.82 -1.62 -29.86
N ALA A 219 2.81 -2.84 -29.33
CA ALA A 219 1.60 -3.66 -29.19
C ALA A 219 0.65 -3.05 -28.15
N ALA A 220 1.16 -2.69 -26.97
CA ALA A 220 0.41 -2.00 -25.93
C ALA A 220 -0.14 -0.66 -26.44
N THR A 221 0.71 0.12 -27.11
CA THR A 221 0.33 1.42 -27.69
C THR A 221 -0.80 1.28 -28.70
N LYS A 222 -0.70 0.34 -29.65
CA LYS A 222 -1.73 0.07 -30.66
C LYS A 222 -3.03 -0.37 -30.01
N PHE A 223 -2.95 -1.27 -29.02
CA PHE A 223 -4.11 -1.75 -28.28
C PHE A 223 -4.83 -0.61 -27.54
N LEU A 224 -4.11 0.19 -26.75
CA LEU A 224 -4.69 1.27 -25.95
C LEU A 224 -5.32 2.35 -26.84
N LYS A 225 -4.62 2.78 -27.90
CA LYS A 225 -5.15 3.76 -28.87
C LYS A 225 -6.44 3.28 -29.54
N LYS A 226 -6.49 2.01 -29.93
CA LYS A 226 -7.67 1.41 -30.57
C LYS A 226 -8.83 1.26 -29.59
N THR A 227 -8.57 0.78 -28.37
CA THR A 227 -9.60 0.49 -27.37
C THR A 227 -10.28 1.75 -26.85
N TYR A 228 -9.50 2.82 -26.60
CA TYR A 228 -9.99 4.04 -25.96
C TYR A 228 -10.06 5.26 -26.90
N ASN A 229 -9.88 5.04 -28.21
CA ASN A 229 -9.88 6.10 -29.24
C ASN A 229 -8.93 7.27 -28.90
N LEU A 230 -7.75 6.94 -28.37
CA LEU A 230 -6.76 7.96 -28.01
C LEU A 230 -6.14 8.58 -29.27
N PRO A 231 -5.70 9.85 -29.21
CA PRO A 231 -5.05 10.52 -30.34
C PRO A 231 -3.84 9.73 -30.86
N LYS A 232 -3.63 9.73 -32.17
CA LYS A 232 -2.48 9.06 -32.80
C LYS A 232 -1.17 9.83 -32.56
N MET A 233 -1.25 11.14 -32.39
CA MET A 233 -0.19 12.08 -32.02
C MET A 233 -0.67 12.90 -30.81
N LEU A 234 0.24 13.22 -29.89
CA LEU A 234 0.05 14.28 -28.88
C LEU A 234 0.50 15.61 -29.46
#